data_AF-A0A2D0N2C4-F1
#
_entry.id   AF-A0A2D0N2C4-F1
#
_cell.length_a   1.000
_cell.length_b   1.000
_cell.length_c   1.000
_cell.angle_alpha   90.00
_cell.angle_beta   90.00
_cell.angle_gamma   90.00
#
_symmetry.space_group_name_H-M   'P 1'
#
loop_
_entity.id
_entity.type
_entity.pdbx_description
1 polymer ?
#
loop_
_entity_poly.entity_id
_entity_poly.type
_entity_poly.pdbx_seq_one_letter_code
_entity_poly.pdbx_strand_id
1 'polypeptide(L)'
;MSEAKVYIHLTCIYARKDIFIQQQLSSHLERLHLEGHLDSVQFMEVSEQAFAERRYSQDERDADIYLVLLSPHLLSTPFIHSAFLRRIVAAHQYEQVRVQPLVIADGDYSKTILGRLERLNSNQIPVKNANEFSLEANLTILTEELKLIAIDWYDKKSAFEERWLEAQREDKLQYYINFLKDYPHNIYREAAKKRLDELREMDLWQAAQAINSVHHYYLYLRDAPLQEKRVQAIKRIAEIEHDEAVAREDALQSDSLPMLFDYKVRFPRGGATGEVNEKIKALAEERLTHLDEPEYIQTEAHYLQHLAYEKLNQDELLSMRLLLDFTASMIRRSRGVMAGISNTQITLALIGFFGFIVSAYFLLPLIRYAVDGIFGFRPLTTFVICVLGLFTAVRAYTGHRIANKDMEFCRLTLGVMERSLVTIKISSIDHDHRAIFQETLSLLRIEAAYNRLADTSFVSYLFDRSEKGSVKQAEVIKKLPLPLRG
;
A
#
# COMPACT_ATOMS: atom_id res chain seq x y z
N MET A 1 -43.28 23.53 6.34
CA MET A 1 -42.36 22.40 6.64
C MET A 1 -41.87 22.65 8.06
N SER A 2 -42.12 21.75 9.01
CA SER A 2 -41.55 21.90 10.34
C SER A 2 -40.04 21.72 10.22
N GLU A 3 -39.25 22.69 10.67
CA GLU A 3 -37.80 22.54 10.80
C GLU A 3 -37.54 21.26 11.60
N ALA A 4 -36.79 20.32 11.01
CA ALA A 4 -36.35 19.14 11.73
C ALA A 4 -35.44 19.63 12.86
N LYS A 5 -35.95 19.61 14.10
CA LYS A 5 -35.14 19.94 15.26
C LYS A 5 -34.04 18.89 15.37
N VAL A 6 -32.78 19.32 15.29
CA VAL A 6 -31.65 18.44 15.58
C VAL A 6 -31.66 18.18 17.08
N TYR A 7 -31.61 16.91 17.46
CA TYR A 7 -31.71 16.48 18.84
C TYR A 7 -30.31 16.33 19.45
N ILE A 8 -30.09 16.91 20.64
CA ILE A 8 -28.84 16.76 21.40
C ILE A 8 -29.05 15.74 22.51
N HIS A 9 -28.31 14.65 22.44
CA HIS A 9 -28.27 13.61 23.47
C HIS A 9 -27.09 13.85 24.42
N LEU A 10 -27.38 14.10 25.69
CA LEU A 10 -26.36 14.27 26.73
C LEU A 10 -26.25 13.03 27.60
N THR A 11 -25.04 12.52 27.78
CA THR A 11 -24.74 11.46 28.75
C THR A 11 -23.84 12.00 29.85
N CYS A 12 -24.33 11.98 31.09
CA CYS A 12 -23.57 12.34 32.29
C CYS A 12 -22.93 11.09 32.90
N ILE A 13 -21.60 11.08 32.96
CA ILE A 13 -20.78 9.98 33.51
C ILE A 13 -20.28 10.37 34.89
N TYR A 14 -20.52 9.52 35.89
CA TYR A 14 -20.16 9.80 37.28
C TYR A 14 -19.81 8.52 38.05
N ALA A 15 -19.02 8.64 39.12
CA ALA A 15 -18.79 7.51 40.03
C ALA A 15 -19.94 7.39 41.03
N ARG A 16 -20.25 6.17 41.50
CA ARG A 16 -21.30 5.92 42.48
C ARG A 16 -21.24 6.82 43.73
N LYS A 17 -20.03 7.15 44.18
CA LYS A 17 -19.81 8.02 45.36
C LYS A 17 -20.17 9.49 45.12
N ASP A 18 -20.38 9.88 43.86
CA ASP A 18 -20.74 11.24 43.44
C ASP A 18 -22.24 11.37 43.11
N ILE A 19 -23.07 10.36 43.47
CA ILE A 19 -24.51 10.33 43.19
C ILE A 19 -25.26 11.56 43.72
N PHE A 20 -24.85 12.10 44.87
CA PHE A 20 -25.47 13.30 45.44
C PHE A 20 -25.33 14.50 44.50
N ILE A 21 -24.14 14.71 43.93
CA ILE A 21 -23.90 15.83 42.99
C ILE A 21 -24.65 15.58 41.68
N GLN A 22 -24.70 14.32 41.21
CA GLN A 22 -25.49 13.96 40.04
C GLN A 22 -26.98 14.25 40.23
N GLN A 23 -27.56 13.95 41.39
CA GLN A 23 -28.96 14.23 41.70
C GLN A 23 -29.26 15.73 41.65
N GLN A 24 -28.39 16.56 42.25
CA GLN A 24 -28.53 18.02 42.17
C GLN A 24 -28.41 18.51 40.72
N LEU A 25 -27.42 18.02 39.97
CA LEU A 25 -27.26 18.38 38.57
C LEU A 25 -28.44 17.93 37.69
N SER A 26 -29.14 16.85 38.06
CA SER A 26 -30.23 16.29 37.25
C SER A 26 -31.42 17.24 37.09
N SER A 27 -31.79 18.00 38.13
CA SER A 27 -32.88 18.99 38.04
C SER A 27 -32.53 20.15 37.10
N HIS A 28 -31.26 20.57 37.11
CA HIS A 28 -30.75 21.61 36.20
C HIS A 28 -30.70 21.12 34.75
N LEU A 29 -30.28 19.88 34.51
CA LEU A 29 -30.29 19.28 33.17
C LEU A 29 -31.71 19.05 32.64
N GLU A 30 -32.66 18.70 33.51
CA GLU A 30 -34.08 18.59 33.16
C GLU A 30 -34.65 19.94 32.72
N ARG A 31 -34.22 21.04 33.35
CA ARG A 31 -34.59 22.38 32.89
C ARG A 31 -34.09 22.66 31.46
N LEU A 32 -32.84 22.32 31.14
CA LEU A 32 -32.32 22.47 29.76
C LEU A 32 -33.09 21.61 28.75
N HIS A 33 -33.53 20.43 29.17
CA HIS A 33 -34.39 19.58 28.35
C HIS A 33 -35.77 20.23 28.09
N LEU A 34 -36.41 20.76 29.14
CA LEU A 34 -37.70 21.47 29.02
C LEU A 34 -37.61 22.76 28.18
N GLU A 35 -36.47 23.46 28.24
CA GLU A 35 -36.17 24.62 27.39
C GLU A 35 -35.88 24.23 25.92
N GLY A 36 -35.74 22.92 25.63
CA GLY A 36 -35.49 22.40 24.29
C GLY A 36 -34.03 22.47 23.83
N HIS A 37 -33.10 22.70 24.76
CA HIS A 37 -31.65 22.69 24.47
C HIS A 37 -31.06 21.28 24.46
N LEU A 38 -31.70 20.34 25.16
CA LEU A 38 -31.34 18.92 25.18
C LEU A 38 -32.57 18.10 24.80
N ASP A 39 -32.39 17.06 23.99
CA ASP A 39 -33.48 16.15 23.63
C ASP A 39 -33.59 14.99 24.62
N SER A 40 -32.46 14.47 25.08
CA SER A 40 -32.46 13.43 26.10
C SER A 40 -31.26 13.57 27.01
N VAL A 41 -31.48 13.27 28.28
CA VAL A 41 -30.41 13.23 29.29
C VAL A 41 -30.32 11.81 29.84
N GLN A 42 -29.13 11.23 29.78
CA GLN A 42 -28.85 9.91 30.32
C GLN A 42 -27.77 9.99 31.38
N PHE A 43 -27.91 9.15 32.42
CA PHE A 43 -26.97 9.08 33.52
C PHE A 43 -26.29 7.72 33.52
N MET A 44 -24.96 7.72 33.46
CA MET A 44 -24.13 6.52 33.43
C MET A 44 -23.31 6.44 34.71
N GLU A 45 -23.75 5.57 35.63
CA GLU A 45 -22.97 5.24 36.83
C GLU A 45 -21.77 4.35 36.47
N VAL A 46 -20.60 4.76 36.92
CA VAL A 46 -19.37 3.98 36.86
C VAL A 46 -19.17 3.29 38.21
N SER A 47 -19.25 1.97 38.21
CA SER A 47 -18.92 1.12 39.34
C SER A 47 -17.96 -0.01 38.93
N GLU A 48 -17.21 -0.55 39.89
CA GLU A 48 -16.30 -1.68 39.64
C GLU A 48 -17.03 -2.91 39.10
N GLN A 49 -18.25 -3.16 39.58
CA GLN A 49 -19.10 -4.26 39.14
C GLN A 49 -19.59 -4.07 37.70
N ALA A 50 -20.06 -2.87 37.33
CA ALA A 50 -20.51 -2.58 35.97
C ALA A 50 -19.39 -2.74 34.94
N PHE A 51 -18.14 -2.47 35.33
CA PHE A 51 -16.97 -2.67 34.47
C PHE A 51 -16.65 -4.15 34.25
N ALA A 52 -16.75 -4.98 35.28
CA ALA A 52 -16.50 -6.43 35.19
C ALA A 52 -17.49 -7.13 34.24
N GLU A 53 -18.71 -6.63 34.11
CA GLU A 53 -19.79 -7.24 33.33
C GLU A 53 -19.72 -6.94 31.81
N ARG A 54 -18.64 -6.31 31.30
CA ARG A 54 -18.48 -5.90 29.88
C ARG A 54 -19.64 -5.07 29.30
N ARG A 55 -20.50 -4.48 30.14
CA ARG A 55 -21.72 -3.76 29.70
C ARG A 55 -21.46 -2.53 28.82
N TYR A 56 -20.22 -2.08 28.69
CA TYR A 56 -19.86 -0.89 27.91
C TYR A 56 -19.49 -1.18 26.45
N SER A 57 -19.55 -2.45 25.98
CA SER A 57 -19.03 -2.82 24.65
C SER A 57 -20.07 -3.03 23.55
N GLN A 58 -21.38 -2.93 23.80
CA GLN A 58 -22.41 -3.23 22.78
C GLN A 58 -23.55 -2.23 22.67
N ASP A 59 -23.97 -1.59 23.75
CA ASP A 59 -24.96 -0.50 23.69
C ASP A 59 -24.23 0.85 23.69
N GLU A 60 -23.46 1.08 22.63
CA GLU A 60 -22.86 2.38 22.33
C GLU A 60 -23.98 3.38 22.07
N ARG A 61 -24.37 4.11 23.12
CA ARG A 61 -25.37 5.14 23.01
C ARG A 61 -24.74 6.35 22.32
N ASP A 62 -25.38 6.76 21.23
CA ASP A 62 -25.02 7.91 20.39
C ASP A 62 -25.24 9.23 21.14
N ALA A 63 -24.48 9.46 22.21
CA ALA A 63 -24.50 10.75 22.89
C ALA A 63 -23.67 11.76 22.11
N ASP A 64 -24.26 12.93 21.88
CA ASP A 64 -23.62 14.10 21.29
C ASP A 64 -22.65 14.73 22.28
N ILE A 65 -23.04 14.78 23.56
CA ILE A 65 -22.27 15.41 24.63
C ILE A 65 -22.09 14.42 25.78
N TYR A 66 -20.83 14.19 26.18
CA TYR A 66 -20.44 13.44 27.35
C TYR A 66 -19.99 14.38 28.47
N LEU A 67 -20.84 14.58 29.48
CA LEU A 67 -20.51 15.36 30.67
C LEU A 67 -19.87 14.46 31.72
N VAL A 68 -18.56 14.62 31.98
CA VAL A 68 -17.82 13.71 32.87
C VAL A 68 -17.54 14.36 34.22
N LEU A 69 -18.13 13.86 35.31
CA LEU A 69 -17.94 14.38 36.66
C LEU A 69 -16.57 13.96 37.23
N LEU A 70 -15.58 14.84 37.13
CA LEU A 70 -14.22 14.61 37.59
C LEU A 70 -14.14 14.71 39.12
N SER A 71 -13.90 13.56 39.76
CA SER A 71 -13.65 13.43 41.19
C SER A 71 -12.51 12.44 41.46
N PRO A 72 -11.86 12.46 42.64
CA PRO A 72 -10.94 11.40 43.05
C PRO A 72 -11.57 10.00 43.02
N HIS A 73 -12.89 9.91 43.25
CA HIS A 73 -13.62 8.65 43.21
C HIS A 73 -13.70 8.11 41.79
N LEU A 74 -14.06 8.93 40.80
CA LEU A 74 -14.03 8.51 39.40
C LEU A 74 -12.62 8.13 38.95
N LEU A 75 -11.61 8.90 39.37
CA LEU A 75 -10.21 8.61 39.04
C LEU A 75 -9.71 7.28 39.56
N SER A 76 -10.23 6.82 40.70
CA SER A 76 -9.88 5.53 41.29
C SER A 76 -10.53 4.33 40.59
N THR A 77 -11.48 4.56 39.69
CA THR A 77 -12.18 3.46 38.98
C THR A 77 -11.39 2.94 37.77
N PRO A 78 -11.57 1.66 37.39
CA PRO A 78 -10.99 1.13 36.15
C PRO A 78 -11.43 1.85 34.87
N PHE A 79 -12.52 2.62 34.91
CA PHE A 79 -13.08 3.35 33.78
C PHE A 79 -12.09 4.32 33.13
N ILE A 80 -11.20 4.96 33.91
CA ILE A 80 -10.20 5.90 33.38
C ILE A 80 -9.25 5.22 32.38
N HIS A 81 -9.07 3.91 32.50
CA HIS A 81 -8.23 3.11 31.61
C HIS A 81 -9.03 2.34 30.55
N SER A 82 -10.35 2.49 30.54
CA SER A 82 -11.24 1.75 29.65
C SER A 82 -11.04 2.09 28.17
N ALA A 83 -11.28 1.10 27.31
CA ALA A 83 -11.32 1.31 25.87
C ALA A 83 -12.43 2.29 25.47
N PHE A 84 -13.56 2.27 26.19
CA PHE A 84 -14.68 3.20 25.99
C PHE A 84 -14.25 4.65 26.18
N LEU A 85 -13.63 5.00 27.32
CA LEU A 85 -13.18 6.37 27.57
C LEU A 85 -12.16 6.85 26.51
N ARG A 86 -11.22 5.98 26.14
CA ARG A 86 -10.25 6.29 25.07
C ARG A 86 -10.95 6.57 23.74
N ARG A 87 -11.98 5.80 23.40
CA ARG A 87 -12.74 5.99 22.18
C ARG A 87 -13.53 7.30 22.19
N ILE A 88 -14.27 7.62 23.26
CA ILE A 88 -15.03 8.90 23.30
C ILE A 88 -14.09 10.12 23.29
N VAL A 89 -12.91 10.02 23.93
CA VAL A 89 -11.90 11.09 23.88
C VAL A 89 -11.29 11.21 22.48
N ALA A 90 -11.03 10.10 21.79
CA ALA A 90 -10.59 10.12 20.40
C ALA A 90 -11.67 10.73 19.48
N ALA A 91 -12.93 10.30 19.63
CA ALA A 91 -14.08 10.86 18.91
C ALA A 91 -14.24 12.36 19.16
N HIS A 92 -13.94 12.83 20.38
CA HIS A 92 -13.91 14.26 20.70
C HIS A 92 -12.82 15.05 19.96
N GLN A 93 -11.62 14.48 19.83
CA GLN A 93 -10.54 15.08 19.02
C GLN A 93 -10.89 15.17 17.54
N TYR A 94 -11.80 14.30 17.09
CA TYR A 94 -12.31 14.23 15.73
C TYR A 94 -13.62 15.00 15.54
N GLU A 95 -14.07 15.77 16.54
CA GLU A 95 -15.32 16.54 16.52
C GLU A 95 -16.56 15.68 16.19
N GLN A 96 -16.53 14.40 16.55
CA GLN A 96 -17.69 13.49 16.41
C GLN A 96 -18.61 13.55 17.64
N VAL A 97 -18.04 13.82 18.81
CA VAL A 97 -18.75 13.99 20.09
C VAL A 97 -18.09 15.10 20.91
N ARG A 98 -18.81 15.76 21.81
CA ARG A 98 -18.21 16.70 22.77
C ARG A 98 -18.00 16.01 24.11
N VAL A 99 -16.76 15.84 24.55
CA VAL A 99 -16.47 15.41 25.94
C VAL A 99 -16.19 16.64 26.76
N GLN A 100 -17.03 16.88 27.77
CA GLN A 100 -16.96 18.04 28.65
C GLN A 100 -16.71 17.60 30.09
N PRO A 101 -15.47 17.67 30.61
CA PRO A 101 -15.19 17.36 31.99
C PRO A 101 -15.70 18.46 32.94
N LEU A 102 -16.37 18.08 34.01
CA LEU A 102 -16.83 18.95 35.08
C LEU A 102 -16.11 18.59 36.39
N VAL A 103 -15.28 19.51 36.91
CA VAL A 103 -14.52 19.27 38.15
C VAL A 103 -15.42 19.45 39.36
N ILE A 104 -15.74 18.34 40.03
CA ILE A 104 -16.64 18.35 41.19
C ILE A 104 -15.90 18.30 42.53
N ALA A 105 -14.64 17.88 42.56
CA ALA A 105 -13.81 17.84 43.77
C ALA A 105 -12.34 18.16 43.45
N ASP A 106 -11.54 18.52 44.46
CA ASP A 106 -10.09 18.72 44.29
C ASP A 106 -9.37 17.43 43.89
N GLY A 107 -8.40 17.52 42.98
CA GLY A 107 -7.58 16.38 42.56
C GLY A 107 -6.56 16.72 41.47
N ASP A 108 -5.51 15.89 41.35
CA ASP A 108 -4.53 16.00 40.26
C ASP A 108 -5.07 15.31 38.99
N TYR A 109 -5.88 16.03 38.23
CA TYR A 109 -6.45 15.55 36.97
C TYR A 109 -5.48 15.61 35.79
N SER A 110 -4.38 16.35 35.93
CA SER A 110 -3.46 16.73 34.83
C SER A 110 -2.84 15.53 34.10
N LYS A 111 -2.66 14.42 34.83
CA LYS A 111 -2.04 13.19 34.32
C LYS A 111 -3.00 12.29 33.55
N THR A 112 -4.29 12.59 33.57
CA THR A 112 -5.33 11.77 32.93
C THR A 112 -5.60 12.22 31.49
N ILE A 113 -6.20 11.35 30.68
CA ILE A 113 -6.62 11.72 29.32
C ILE A 113 -7.69 12.83 29.32
N LEU A 114 -8.50 12.91 30.38
CA LEU A 114 -9.49 13.98 30.59
C LEU A 114 -8.87 15.30 31.03
N GLY A 115 -7.71 15.26 31.69
CA GLY A 115 -7.01 16.46 32.18
C GLY A 115 -6.50 17.38 31.08
N ARG A 116 -6.42 16.87 29.84
CA ARG A 116 -6.00 17.60 28.62
C ARG A 116 -7.17 18.28 27.90
N LEU A 117 -8.40 17.96 28.28
CA LEU A 117 -9.59 18.54 27.67
C LEU A 117 -9.93 19.87 28.35
N GLU A 118 -10.61 20.75 27.61
CA GLU A 118 -11.17 21.98 28.14
C GLU A 118 -12.24 21.66 29.18
N ARG A 119 -12.13 22.24 30.38
CA ARG A 119 -12.98 21.91 31.53
C ARG A 119 -14.14 22.89 31.63
N LEU A 120 -15.30 22.39 32.05
CA LEU A 120 -16.41 23.22 32.50
C LEU A 120 -15.99 23.83 33.85
N ASN A 121 -16.26 25.12 34.08
CA ASN A 121 -15.72 25.89 35.20
C ASN A 121 -14.21 26.23 35.10
N SER A 122 -13.84 27.14 34.20
CA SER A 122 -12.45 27.58 34.00
C SER A 122 -11.81 28.22 35.25
N ASN A 123 -12.63 28.69 36.20
CA ASN A 123 -12.18 29.26 37.48
C ASN A 123 -11.69 28.21 38.48
N GLN A 124 -11.76 26.92 38.15
CA GLN A 124 -11.21 25.79 38.92
C GLN A 124 -11.74 25.62 40.36
N ILE A 125 -12.81 26.32 40.76
CA ILE A 125 -13.37 26.13 42.11
C ILE A 125 -14.16 24.82 42.12
N PRO A 126 -13.75 23.80 42.91
CA PRO A 126 -14.45 22.54 42.96
C PRO A 126 -15.85 22.71 43.54
N VAL A 127 -16.82 22.07 42.89
CA VAL A 127 -18.25 22.16 43.27
C VAL A 127 -18.50 21.72 44.73
N LYS A 128 -17.77 20.71 45.23
CA LYS A 128 -17.97 20.12 46.57
C LYS A 128 -17.50 21.00 47.74
N ASN A 129 -16.67 22.01 47.51
CA ASN A 129 -16.17 22.89 48.58
C ASN A 129 -17.12 24.07 48.87
N ALA A 130 -18.23 24.16 48.14
CA ALA A 130 -19.27 25.15 48.34
C ALA A 130 -20.19 24.77 49.52
N ASN A 131 -20.60 25.75 50.32
CA ASN A 131 -21.79 25.57 51.16
C ASN A 131 -23.02 25.32 50.27
N GLU A 132 -24.12 24.77 50.81
CA GLU A 132 -25.30 24.40 50.01
C GLU A 132 -25.81 25.57 49.13
N PHE A 133 -25.79 26.79 49.65
CA PHE A 133 -26.17 27.99 48.89
C PHE A 133 -25.23 28.28 47.71
N SER A 134 -23.92 28.12 47.89
CA SER A 134 -22.93 28.27 46.83
C SER A 134 -22.96 27.10 45.84
N LEU A 135 -23.40 25.90 46.26
CA LEU A 135 -23.54 24.76 45.36
C LEU A 135 -24.60 25.03 44.29
N GLU A 136 -25.77 25.50 44.68
CA GLU A 136 -26.86 25.81 43.75
C GLU A 136 -26.50 26.96 42.79
N ALA A 137 -25.86 28.01 43.30
CA ALA A 137 -25.36 29.11 42.47
C ALA A 137 -24.32 28.62 41.44
N ASN A 138 -23.40 27.74 41.85
CA ASN A 138 -22.41 27.15 40.96
C ASN A 138 -23.08 26.26 39.90
N LEU A 139 -24.03 25.40 40.28
CA LEU A 139 -24.76 24.56 39.34
C LEU A 139 -25.55 25.38 38.31
N THR A 140 -26.13 26.51 38.73
CA THR A 140 -26.81 27.43 37.82
C THR A 140 -25.85 28.00 36.76
N ILE A 141 -24.66 28.47 37.17
CA ILE A 141 -23.65 28.98 36.25
C ILE A 141 -23.20 27.89 35.27
N LEU A 142 -22.94 26.68 35.78
CA LEU A 142 -22.52 25.54 34.95
C LEU A 142 -23.59 25.12 33.95
N THR A 143 -24.86 25.28 34.31
CA THR A 143 -26.00 24.98 33.44
C THR A 143 -26.07 25.95 32.29
N GLU A 144 -25.81 27.24 32.53
CA GLU A 144 -25.70 28.25 31.47
C GLU A 144 -24.46 28.01 30.57
N GLU A 145 -23.30 27.63 31.14
CA GLU A 145 -22.13 27.24 30.35
C GLU A 145 -22.44 26.03 29.45
N LEU A 146 -23.10 25.00 30.01
CA LEU A 146 -23.48 23.81 29.27
C LEU A 146 -24.52 24.10 28.18
N LYS A 147 -25.43 25.04 28.43
CA LYS A 147 -26.39 25.54 27.43
C LYS A 147 -25.66 26.15 26.23
N LEU A 148 -24.66 26.99 26.47
CA LEU A 148 -23.86 27.57 25.39
C LEU A 148 -23.09 26.50 24.60
N ILE A 149 -22.54 25.50 25.28
CA ILE A 149 -21.88 24.36 24.62
C ILE A 149 -22.86 23.54 23.79
N ALA A 150 -24.07 23.32 24.30
CA ALA A 150 -25.11 22.62 23.56
C ALA A 150 -25.52 23.40 22.30
N ILE A 151 -25.67 24.72 22.39
CA ILE A 151 -25.99 25.57 21.22
C ILE A 151 -24.85 25.56 20.19
N ASP A 152 -23.59 25.74 20.61
CA ASP A 152 -22.43 25.65 19.69
C ASP A 152 -22.34 24.28 19.01
N TRP A 153 -22.59 23.21 19.77
CA TRP A 153 -22.59 21.86 19.23
C TRP A 153 -23.75 21.62 18.25
N TYR A 154 -24.94 22.15 18.56
CA TYR A 154 -26.11 22.12 17.67
C TYR A 154 -25.78 22.78 16.32
N ASP A 155 -25.22 23.99 16.36
CA ASP A 155 -24.91 24.75 15.15
C ASP A 155 -23.89 24.01 14.28
N LYS A 156 -22.84 23.44 14.90
CA LYS A 156 -21.87 22.59 14.19
C LYS A 156 -22.51 21.34 13.60
N LYS A 157 -23.35 20.64 14.38
CA LYS A 157 -24.04 19.42 13.95
C LYS A 157 -24.97 19.68 12.78
N SER A 158 -25.80 20.70 12.89
CA SER A 158 -26.72 21.14 11.84
C SER A 158 -25.98 21.54 10.56
N ALA A 159 -24.87 22.26 10.66
CA ALA A 159 -24.09 22.69 9.50
C ALA A 159 -23.53 21.52 8.69
N PHE A 160 -22.96 20.49 9.33
CA PHE A 160 -22.48 19.34 8.57
C PHE A 160 -23.63 18.41 8.12
N GLU A 161 -24.72 18.30 8.88
CA GLU A 161 -25.91 17.54 8.45
C GLU A 161 -26.55 18.16 7.20
N GLU A 162 -26.65 19.50 7.15
CA GLU A 162 -27.14 20.21 5.97
C GLU A 162 -26.24 19.95 4.76
N ARG A 163 -24.91 20.03 4.95
CA ARG A 163 -23.93 19.73 3.89
C ARG A 163 -23.96 18.28 3.44
N TRP A 164 -24.21 17.35 4.35
CA TRP A 164 -24.40 15.94 4.03
C TRP A 164 -25.67 15.74 3.18
N LEU A 165 -26.79 16.33 3.60
CA LEU A 165 -28.06 16.28 2.86
C LEU A 165 -27.96 16.98 1.50
N GLU A 166 -27.19 18.06 1.38
CA GLU A 166 -26.85 18.71 0.11
C GLU A 166 -26.10 17.75 -0.81
N ALA A 167 -25.05 17.06 -0.30
CA ALA A 167 -24.30 16.09 -1.07
C ALA A 167 -25.16 14.90 -1.53
N GLN A 168 -26.04 14.40 -0.67
CA GLN A 168 -27.00 13.34 -1.02
C GLN A 168 -28.02 13.77 -2.06
N ARG A 169 -28.50 15.01 -1.98
CA ARG A 169 -29.51 15.57 -2.90
C ARG A 169 -28.93 15.79 -4.30
N GLU A 170 -27.72 16.31 -4.37
CA GLU A 170 -27.05 16.59 -5.65
C GLU A 170 -26.43 15.34 -6.27
N ASP A 171 -25.99 14.40 -5.45
CA ASP A 171 -25.45 13.09 -5.81
C ASP A 171 -24.37 13.12 -6.91
N LYS A 172 -23.49 14.13 -6.85
CA LYS A 172 -22.35 14.30 -7.77
C LYS A 172 -21.03 14.19 -7.03
N LEU A 173 -20.00 13.68 -7.71
CA LEU A 173 -18.65 13.50 -7.17
C LEU A 173 -18.12 14.71 -6.39
N GLN A 174 -18.29 15.91 -6.94
CA GLN A 174 -17.73 17.13 -6.36
C GLN A 174 -18.30 17.44 -4.97
N TYR A 175 -19.59 17.16 -4.72
CA TYR A 175 -20.21 17.45 -3.43
C TYR A 175 -19.68 16.53 -2.33
N TYR A 176 -19.53 15.23 -2.61
CA TYR A 176 -18.92 14.31 -1.66
C TYR A 176 -17.43 14.60 -1.43
N ILE A 177 -16.69 15.03 -2.46
CA ILE A 177 -15.29 15.47 -2.30
C ILE A 177 -15.21 16.70 -1.38
N ASN A 178 -16.05 17.71 -1.62
CA ASN A 178 -16.09 18.92 -0.79
C ASN A 178 -16.48 18.57 0.65
N PHE A 179 -17.50 17.74 0.82
CA PHE A 179 -17.95 17.28 2.13
C PHE A 179 -16.84 16.57 2.91
N LEU A 180 -16.13 15.62 2.29
CA LEU A 180 -15.02 14.90 2.92
C LEU A 180 -13.80 15.80 3.20
N LYS A 181 -13.64 16.89 2.45
CA LYS A 181 -12.57 17.86 2.67
C LYS A 181 -12.90 18.78 3.86
N ASP A 182 -14.13 19.27 3.92
CA ASP A 182 -14.58 20.20 4.96
C ASP A 182 -14.79 19.47 6.29
N TYR A 183 -15.17 18.18 6.25
CA TYR A 183 -15.46 17.36 7.42
C TYR A 183 -14.75 15.99 7.38
N PRO A 184 -13.40 15.96 7.46
CA PRO A 184 -12.60 14.76 7.23
C PRO A 184 -12.80 13.64 8.25
N HIS A 185 -13.44 13.93 9.39
CA HIS A 185 -13.59 13.01 10.51
C HIS A 185 -15.03 12.84 10.99
N ASN A 186 -16.04 13.29 10.24
CA ASN A 186 -17.43 13.19 10.70
C ASN A 186 -18.00 11.75 10.65
N ILE A 187 -19.18 11.57 11.24
CA ILE A 187 -19.90 10.29 11.29
C ILE A 187 -20.31 9.78 9.89
N TYR A 188 -20.52 10.69 8.94
CA TYR A 188 -20.94 10.35 7.58
C TYR A 188 -19.78 10.02 6.65
N ARG A 189 -18.53 10.13 7.11
CA ARG A 189 -17.32 9.99 6.29
C ARG A 189 -17.28 8.68 5.52
N GLU A 190 -17.55 7.55 6.20
CA GLU A 190 -17.49 6.24 5.55
C GLU A 190 -18.63 6.07 4.54
N ALA A 191 -19.83 6.58 4.84
CA ALA A 191 -20.95 6.59 3.91
C ALA A 191 -20.67 7.48 2.68
N ALA A 192 -20.13 8.69 2.90
CA ALA A 192 -19.74 9.64 1.86
C ALA A 192 -18.63 9.07 0.97
N LYS A 193 -17.61 8.45 1.58
CA LYS A 193 -16.51 7.80 0.84
C LYS A 193 -17.01 6.64 0.01
N LYS A 194 -17.84 5.76 0.59
CA LYS A 194 -18.47 4.66 -0.15
C LYS A 194 -19.27 5.18 -1.34
N ARG A 195 -20.11 6.19 -1.13
CA ARG A 195 -20.92 6.77 -2.21
C ARG A 195 -20.07 7.46 -3.28
N LEU A 196 -19.00 8.13 -2.88
CA LEU A 196 -18.01 8.69 -3.81
C LEU A 196 -17.37 7.60 -4.68
N ASP A 197 -17.00 6.48 -4.09
CA ASP A 197 -16.40 5.35 -4.80
C ASP A 197 -17.41 4.70 -5.78
N GLU A 198 -18.67 4.56 -5.37
CA GLU A 198 -19.78 4.10 -6.24
C GLU A 198 -19.97 5.02 -7.46
N LEU A 199 -20.00 6.34 -7.25
CA LEU A 199 -20.15 7.32 -8.34
C LEU A 199 -18.96 7.31 -9.29
N ARG A 200 -17.73 7.23 -8.76
CA ARG A 200 -16.51 7.12 -9.59
C ARG A 200 -16.53 5.88 -10.45
N GLU A 201 -16.97 4.77 -9.88
CA GLU A 201 -17.09 3.53 -10.61
C GLU A 201 -18.14 3.63 -11.73
N MET A 202 -19.28 4.25 -11.44
CA MET A 202 -20.33 4.48 -12.44
C MET A 202 -19.81 5.32 -13.62
N ASP A 203 -19.07 6.40 -13.37
CA ASP A 203 -18.50 7.25 -14.42
C ASP A 203 -17.48 6.48 -15.28
N LEU A 204 -16.55 5.73 -14.64
CA LEU A 204 -15.57 4.90 -15.34
C LEU A 204 -16.25 3.84 -16.21
N TRP A 205 -17.29 3.20 -15.68
CA TRP A 205 -18.05 2.18 -16.39
C TRP A 205 -18.81 2.77 -17.58
N GLN A 206 -19.50 3.90 -17.40
CA GLN A 206 -20.21 4.59 -18.49
C GLN A 206 -19.26 5.05 -19.60
N ALA A 207 -18.08 5.58 -19.24
CA ALA A 207 -17.05 5.95 -20.22
C ALA A 207 -16.57 4.72 -21.01
N ALA A 208 -16.33 3.59 -20.33
CA ALA A 208 -15.95 2.35 -20.99
C ALA A 208 -17.05 1.81 -21.92
N GLN A 209 -18.32 1.90 -21.54
CA GLN A 209 -19.43 1.50 -22.39
C GLN A 209 -19.64 2.43 -23.59
N ALA A 210 -19.48 3.74 -23.40
CA ALA A 210 -19.68 4.73 -24.45
C ALA A 210 -18.62 4.61 -25.55
N ILE A 211 -17.35 4.39 -25.17
CA ILE A 211 -16.24 4.25 -26.12
C ILE A 211 -16.14 2.80 -26.62
N ASN A 212 -16.53 1.83 -25.78
CA ASN A 212 -16.58 0.41 -26.08
C ASN A 212 -15.27 -0.15 -26.67
N SER A 213 -14.13 0.27 -26.16
CA SER A 213 -12.81 -0.25 -26.57
C SER A 213 -12.13 -1.05 -25.47
N VAL A 214 -11.27 -1.99 -25.86
CA VAL A 214 -10.50 -2.85 -24.94
C VAL A 214 -9.73 -2.00 -23.92
N HIS A 215 -9.10 -0.91 -24.38
CA HIS A 215 -8.37 0.01 -23.53
C HIS A 215 -9.22 0.60 -22.40
N HIS A 216 -10.44 1.07 -22.68
CA HIS A 216 -11.28 1.69 -21.65
C HIS A 216 -11.84 0.68 -20.65
N TYR A 217 -12.15 -0.55 -21.07
CA TYR A 217 -12.49 -1.61 -20.12
C TYR A 217 -11.30 -2.00 -19.23
N TYR A 218 -10.07 -1.95 -19.74
CA TYR A 218 -8.87 -2.10 -18.91
C TYR A 218 -8.69 -0.94 -17.92
N LEU A 219 -8.91 0.31 -18.36
CA LEU A 219 -8.89 1.47 -17.45
C LEU A 219 -9.91 1.30 -16.32
N TYR A 220 -11.14 0.88 -16.65
CA TYR A 220 -12.15 0.54 -15.65
C TYR A 220 -11.65 -0.54 -14.68
N LEU A 221 -11.11 -1.65 -15.17
CA LEU A 221 -10.61 -2.75 -14.33
C LEU A 221 -9.45 -2.34 -13.40
N ARG A 222 -8.66 -1.34 -13.82
CA ARG A 222 -7.52 -0.82 -13.05
C ARG A 222 -7.96 0.17 -11.97
N ASP A 223 -8.86 1.09 -12.33
CA ASP A 223 -9.13 2.30 -11.54
C ASP A 223 -10.46 2.23 -10.76
N ALA A 224 -11.34 1.26 -11.06
CA ALA A 224 -12.61 1.11 -10.35
C ALA A 224 -12.39 0.63 -8.90
N PRO A 225 -12.89 1.38 -7.89
CA PRO A 225 -12.64 1.09 -6.48
C PRO A 225 -13.37 -0.16 -5.96
N LEU A 226 -14.58 -0.47 -6.45
CA LEU A 226 -15.41 -1.59 -5.96
C LEU A 226 -15.37 -2.79 -6.92
N GLN A 227 -15.07 -2.56 -8.21
CA GLN A 227 -14.98 -3.57 -9.26
C GLN A 227 -16.28 -4.38 -9.47
N GLU A 228 -17.45 -3.80 -9.25
CA GLU A 228 -18.77 -4.46 -9.35
C GLU A 228 -19.06 -5.00 -10.76
N LYS A 229 -18.55 -4.33 -11.81
CA LYS A 229 -18.72 -4.73 -13.23
C LYS A 229 -17.52 -5.47 -13.79
N ARG A 230 -16.58 -5.95 -12.95
CA ARG A 230 -15.37 -6.66 -13.40
C ARG A 230 -15.65 -7.81 -14.38
N VAL A 231 -16.61 -8.68 -14.07
CA VAL A 231 -16.96 -9.82 -14.94
C VAL A 231 -17.50 -9.33 -16.28
N GLN A 232 -18.32 -8.28 -16.28
CA GLN A 232 -18.88 -7.71 -17.50
C GLN A 232 -17.80 -7.06 -18.35
N ALA A 233 -16.86 -6.32 -17.73
CA ALA A 233 -15.71 -5.74 -18.40
C ALA A 233 -14.83 -6.81 -19.07
N ILE A 234 -14.47 -7.87 -18.34
CA ILE A 234 -13.66 -8.97 -18.88
C ILE A 234 -14.39 -9.68 -20.03
N LYS A 235 -15.68 -9.96 -19.86
CA LYS A 235 -16.49 -10.57 -20.93
C LYS A 235 -16.50 -9.66 -22.17
N ARG A 236 -16.68 -8.35 -21.98
CA ARG A 236 -16.75 -7.41 -23.08
C ARG A 236 -15.42 -7.23 -23.77
N ILE A 237 -14.31 -7.24 -23.03
CA ILE A 237 -12.96 -7.33 -23.60
C ILE A 237 -12.89 -8.58 -24.48
N ALA A 238 -13.18 -9.77 -23.95
CA ALA A 238 -13.11 -11.02 -24.73
C ALA A 238 -13.99 -11.00 -25.99
N GLU A 239 -15.18 -10.39 -25.94
CA GLU A 239 -16.06 -10.20 -27.10
C GLU A 239 -15.44 -9.25 -28.15
N ILE A 240 -14.92 -8.10 -27.73
CA ILE A 240 -14.26 -7.14 -28.64
C ILE A 240 -12.98 -7.75 -29.23
N GLU A 241 -12.21 -8.46 -28.41
CA GLU A 241 -10.99 -9.14 -28.84
C GLU A 241 -11.26 -10.30 -29.79
N HIS A 242 -12.49 -10.81 -29.85
CA HIS A 242 -12.91 -11.82 -30.82
C HIS A 242 -13.47 -11.22 -32.12
N ASP A 243 -13.83 -9.93 -32.11
CA ASP A 243 -14.32 -9.20 -33.28
C ASP A 243 -13.13 -8.65 -34.08
N GLU A 244 -12.76 -9.39 -35.13
CA GLU A 244 -11.66 -9.03 -36.03
C GLU A 244 -11.82 -7.64 -36.64
N ALA A 245 -13.05 -7.21 -36.94
CA ALA A 245 -13.30 -5.92 -37.60
C ALA A 245 -12.95 -4.75 -36.68
N VAL A 246 -13.28 -4.85 -35.39
CA VAL A 246 -12.96 -3.81 -34.40
C VAL A 246 -11.47 -3.80 -34.10
N ALA A 247 -10.86 -4.98 -33.90
CA ALA A 247 -9.43 -5.09 -33.69
C ALA A 247 -8.63 -4.54 -34.88
N ARG A 248 -9.14 -4.70 -36.11
CA ARG A 248 -8.57 -4.14 -37.32
C ARG A 248 -8.58 -2.62 -37.28
N GLU A 249 -9.72 -2.02 -36.99
CA GLU A 249 -9.88 -0.56 -36.99
C GLU A 249 -8.98 0.09 -35.92
N ASP A 250 -8.98 -0.45 -34.69
CA ASP A 250 -8.11 0.00 -33.60
C ASP A 250 -6.61 -0.09 -33.99
N ALA A 251 -6.21 -1.20 -34.61
CA ALA A 251 -4.83 -1.40 -35.05
C ALA A 251 -4.45 -0.40 -36.16
N LEU A 252 -5.31 -0.20 -37.16
CA LEU A 252 -5.02 0.70 -38.28
C LEU A 252 -5.06 2.18 -37.91
N GLN A 253 -5.84 2.59 -36.90
CA GLN A 253 -5.85 3.96 -36.39
C GLN A 253 -4.70 4.24 -35.42
N SER A 254 -4.16 3.21 -34.77
CA SER A 254 -3.07 3.34 -33.82
C SER A 254 -1.70 3.42 -34.51
N ASP A 255 -0.84 4.35 -34.07
CA ASP A 255 0.58 4.40 -34.46
C ASP A 255 1.47 3.62 -33.48
N SER A 256 0.86 2.79 -32.64
CA SER A 256 1.55 1.92 -31.68
C SER A 256 1.91 0.59 -32.34
N LEU A 257 3.21 0.38 -32.59
CA LEU A 257 3.75 -0.92 -33.02
C LEU A 257 3.24 -2.09 -32.15
N PRO A 258 3.22 -2.00 -30.80
CA PRO A 258 2.61 -3.03 -29.95
C PRO A 258 1.17 -3.39 -30.30
N MET A 259 0.30 -2.43 -30.62
CA MET A 259 -1.10 -2.71 -31.00
C MET A 259 -1.20 -3.42 -32.35
N LEU A 260 -0.37 -3.02 -33.32
CA LEU A 260 -0.32 -3.66 -34.62
C LEU A 260 0.17 -5.12 -34.54
N PHE A 261 1.19 -5.39 -33.71
CA PHE A 261 1.66 -6.76 -33.46
C PHE A 261 0.62 -7.62 -32.74
N ASP A 262 -0.05 -7.05 -31.75
CA ASP A 262 -1.11 -7.73 -31.02
C ASP A 262 -2.25 -8.16 -31.96
N TYR A 263 -2.66 -7.31 -32.90
CA TYR A 263 -3.60 -7.68 -33.97
C TYR A 263 -3.12 -8.88 -34.78
N LYS A 264 -1.88 -8.84 -35.28
CA LYS A 264 -1.30 -9.90 -36.11
C LYS A 264 -1.25 -11.26 -35.38
N VAL A 265 -0.94 -11.24 -34.09
CA VAL A 265 -0.90 -12.45 -33.25
C VAL A 265 -2.29 -13.06 -33.06
N ARG A 266 -3.31 -12.21 -32.88
CA ARG A 266 -4.71 -12.64 -32.66
C ARG A 266 -5.38 -13.12 -33.93
N PHE A 267 -5.12 -12.45 -35.05
CA PHE A 267 -5.74 -12.70 -36.35
C PHE A 267 -4.68 -13.01 -37.41
N PRO A 268 -3.91 -14.11 -37.29
CA PRO A 268 -2.80 -14.42 -38.20
C PRO A 268 -3.25 -14.68 -39.64
N ARG A 269 -4.56 -14.93 -39.86
CA ARG A 269 -5.18 -15.08 -41.18
C ARG A 269 -6.30 -14.06 -41.41
N GLY A 270 -6.32 -12.99 -40.63
CA GLY A 270 -7.35 -11.97 -40.74
C GLY A 270 -7.31 -11.27 -42.10
N GLY A 271 -8.46 -10.81 -42.58
CA GLY A 271 -8.61 -10.12 -43.86
C GLY A 271 -7.73 -8.87 -43.99
N ALA A 272 -7.35 -8.25 -42.88
CA ALA A 272 -6.51 -7.05 -42.85
C ALA A 272 -5.04 -7.29 -42.48
N THR A 273 -4.59 -8.55 -42.38
CA THR A 273 -3.20 -8.87 -42.00
C THR A 273 -2.19 -8.23 -42.95
N GLY A 274 -2.52 -8.10 -44.24
CA GLY A 274 -1.70 -7.40 -45.22
C GLY A 274 -1.54 -5.91 -44.92
N GLU A 275 -2.66 -5.21 -44.70
CA GLU A 275 -2.68 -3.77 -44.37
C GLU A 275 -1.90 -3.47 -43.09
N VAL A 276 -2.08 -4.31 -42.06
CA VAL A 276 -1.38 -4.17 -40.78
C VAL A 276 0.12 -4.41 -40.94
N ASN A 277 0.56 -5.39 -41.73
CA ASN A 277 1.98 -5.61 -42.01
C ASN A 277 2.62 -4.40 -42.70
N GLU A 278 1.95 -3.83 -43.71
CA GLU A 278 2.44 -2.63 -44.39
C GLU A 278 2.57 -1.44 -43.43
N LYS A 279 1.59 -1.25 -42.52
CA LYS A 279 1.67 -0.19 -41.51
C LYS A 279 2.79 -0.43 -40.48
N ILE A 280 2.97 -1.67 -40.01
CA ILE A 280 4.09 -2.04 -39.11
C ILE A 280 5.41 -1.69 -39.78
N LYS A 281 5.58 -2.09 -41.05
CA LYS A 281 6.80 -1.85 -41.81
C LYS A 281 7.08 -0.35 -41.96
N ALA A 282 6.08 0.42 -42.37
CA ALA A 282 6.19 1.88 -42.52
C ALA A 282 6.59 2.56 -41.20
N LEU A 283 5.91 2.25 -40.09
CA LEU A 283 6.21 2.83 -38.77
C LEU A 283 7.56 2.40 -38.22
N ALA A 284 7.96 1.13 -38.45
CA ALA A 284 9.26 0.64 -38.01
C ALA A 284 10.39 1.33 -38.79
N GLU A 285 10.28 1.45 -40.11
CA GLU A 285 11.25 2.13 -40.97
C GLU A 285 11.37 3.62 -40.61
N GLU A 286 10.25 4.32 -40.44
CA GLU A 286 10.22 5.73 -40.02
C GLU A 286 10.92 5.93 -38.66
N ARG A 287 10.59 5.11 -37.66
CA ARG A 287 11.18 5.20 -36.33
C ARG A 287 12.67 4.86 -36.33
N LEU A 288 13.09 3.82 -37.05
CA LEU A 288 14.51 3.45 -37.14
C LEU A 288 15.39 4.57 -37.69
N THR A 289 14.84 5.49 -38.49
CA THR A 289 15.58 6.65 -39.04
C THR A 289 15.72 7.84 -38.08
N HIS A 290 14.98 7.88 -36.96
CA HIS A 290 14.82 9.10 -36.15
C HIS A 290 15.07 8.95 -34.64
N LEU A 291 15.53 7.79 -34.15
CA LEU A 291 15.56 7.50 -32.70
C LEU A 291 16.95 7.65 -32.05
N ASP A 292 16.95 8.17 -30.81
CA ASP A 292 18.06 8.07 -29.85
C ASP A 292 18.19 6.62 -29.30
N GLU A 293 19.38 6.24 -28.82
CA GLU A 293 19.78 4.85 -28.45
C GLU A 293 18.74 3.99 -27.68
N PRO A 294 17.98 4.49 -26.67
CA PRO A 294 17.07 3.63 -25.92
C PRO A 294 15.75 3.29 -26.64
N GLU A 295 15.20 4.19 -27.46
CA GLU A 295 13.99 3.91 -28.24
C GLU A 295 14.29 3.05 -29.48
N TYR A 296 15.52 3.14 -30.00
CA TYR A 296 16.01 2.28 -31.08
C TYR A 296 15.94 0.80 -30.71
N ILE A 297 16.44 0.41 -29.54
CA ILE A 297 16.47 -1.00 -29.09
C ILE A 297 15.06 -1.59 -29.00
N GLN A 298 14.10 -0.83 -28.47
CA GLN A 298 12.73 -1.29 -28.34
C GLN A 298 12.05 -1.44 -29.72
N THR A 299 12.30 -0.50 -30.63
CA THR A 299 11.78 -0.52 -31.99
C THR A 299 12.40 -1.65 -32.82
N GLU A 300 13.70 -1.85 -32.72
CA GLU A 300 14.44 -2.94 -33.38
C GLU A 300 13.97 -4.31 -32.87
N ALA A 301 13.77 -4.47 -31.55
CA ALA A 301 13.23 -5.70 -30.98
C ALA A 301 11.84 -6.04 -31.54
N HIS A 302 10.96 -5.04 -31.66
CA HIS A 302 9.64 -5.20 -32.28
C HIS A 302 9.73 -5.56 -33.77
N TYR A 303 10.64 -4.93 -34.52
CA TYR A 303 10.88 -5.24 -35.92
C TYR A 303 11.42 -6.66 -36.14
N LEU A 304 12.37 -7.11 -35.33
CA LEU A 304 12.87 -8.48 -35.35
C LEU A 304 11.77 -9.49 -35.02
N GLN A 305 10.87 -9.14 -34.10
CA GLN A 305 9.68 -9.93 -33.80
C GLN A 305 8.77 -10.04 -35.03
N HIS A 306 8.58 -8.97 -35.80
CA HIS A 306 7.86 -9.01 -37.08
C HIS A 306 8.49 -10.01 -38.06
N LEU A 307 9.80 -9.90 -38.29
CA LEU A 307 10.51 -10.74 -39.23
C LEU A 307 10.43 -12.22 -38.84
N ALA A 308 10.47 -12.51 -37.53
CA ALA A 308 10.23 -13.84 -37.01
C ALA A 308 8.81 -14.34 -37.33
N TYR A 309 7.77 -13.52 -37.14
CA TYR A 309 6.39 -13.85 -37.50
C TYR A 309 6.17 -14.06 -39.00
N GLU A 310 6.97 -13.45 -39.86
CA GLU A 310 6.88 -13.62 -41.31
C GLU A 310 7.55 -14.91 -41.79
N LYS A 311 8.67 -15.30 -41.15
CA LYS A 311 9.52 -16.40 -41.63
C LYS A 311 9.34 -17.73 -40.90
N LEU A 312 8.80 -17.72 -39.69
CA LEU A 312 8.65 -18.92 -38.86
C LEU A 312 7.25 -19.51 -38.95
N ASN A 313 7.15 -20.84 -38.89
CA ASN A 313 5.88 -21.54 -38.83
C ASN A 313 5.25 -21.49 -37.41
N GLN A 314 3.99 -21.94 -37.26
CA GLN A 314 3.23 -21.82 -36.01
C GLN A 314 3.90 -22.51 -34.80
N ASP A 315 4.53 -23.66 -35.02
CA ASP A 315 5.19 -24.43 -33.94
C ASP A 315 6.49 -23.77 -33.49
N GLU A 316 7.23 -23.17 -34.42
CA GLU A 316 8.42 -22.36 -34.16
C GLU A 316 8.09 -21.07 -33.40
N LEU A 317 6.98 -20.41 -33.75
CA LEU A 317 6.49 -19.22 -33.07
C LEU A 317 6.02 -19.51 -31.64
N LEU A 318 5.35 -20.64 -31.43
CA LEU A 318 4.96 -21.09 -30.08
C LEU A 318 6.20 -21.34 -29.22
N SER A 319 7.22 -22.01 -29.78
CA SER A 319 8.49 -22.28 -29.11
C SER A 319 9.23 -20.98 -28.75
N MET A 320 9.25 -20.01 -29.65
CA MET A 320 9.82 -18.68 -29.40
C MET A 320 9.08 -17.92 -28.31
N ARG A 321 7.74 -17.94 -28.30
CA ARG A 321 6.92 -17.28 -27.28
C ARG A 321 7.12 -17.89 -25.89
N LEU A 322 7.17 -19.22 -25.79
CA LEU A 322 7.47 -19.93 -24.54
C LEU A 322 8.86 -19.56 -24.00
N LEU A 323 9.86 -19.39 -24.87
CA LEU A 323 11.19 -18.93 -24.48
C LEU A 323 11.18 -17.49 -23.97
N LEU A 324 10.44 -16.58 -24.63
CA LEU A 324 10.31 -15.18 -24.20
C LEU A 324 9.57 -15.02 -22.87
N ASP A 325 8.49 -15.78 -22.66
CA ASP A 325 7.74 -15.75 -21.40
C ASP A 325 8.59 -16.31 -20.24
N PHE A 326 9.37 -17.36 -20.52
CA PHE A 326 10.30 -17.93 -19.55
C PHE A 326 11.44 -16.97 -19.20
N THR A 327 12.06 -16.29 -20.17
CA THR A 327 13.12 -15.30 -19.91
C THR A 327 12.58 -14.09 -19.15
N ALA A 328 11.40 -13.57 -19.49
CA ALA A 328 10.76 -12.49 -18.76
C ALA A 328 10.43 -12.88 -17.30
N SER A 329 10.01 -14.13 -17.06
CA SER A 329 9.81 -14.67 -15.71
C SER A 329 11.13 -14.74 -14.93
N MET A 330 12.21 -15.20 -15.55
CA MET A 330 13.54 -15.26 -14.95
C MET A 330 14.10 -13.87 -14.61
N ILE A 331 13.91 -12.87 -15.48
CA ILE A 331 14.30 -11.47 -15.23
C ILE A 331 13.51 -10.86 -14.07
N ARG A 332 12.20 -11.12 -13.99
CA ARG A 332 11.39 -10.66 -12.85
C ARG A 332 11.85 -11.30 -11.53
N ARG A 333 12.14 -12.60 -11.54
CA ARG A 333 12.69 -13.30 -10.36
C ARG A 333 14.05 -12.74 -9.96
N SER A 334 14.96 -12.52 -10.92
CA SER A 334 16.29 -11.98 -10.61
C SER A 334 16.22 -10.55 -10.07
N ARG A 335 15.35 -9.69 -10.62
CA ARG A 335 15.09 -8.35 -10.07
C ARG A 335 14.48 -8.38 -8.68
N GLY A 336 13.55 -9.30 -8.41
CA GLY A 336 12.97 -9.48 -7.07
C GLY A 336 14.01 -9.93 -6.05
N VAL A 337 14.91 -10.84 -6.44
CA VAL A 337 16.04 -11.25 -5.61
C VAL A 337 17.00 -10.07 -5.37
N MET A 338 17.36 -9.30 -6.40
CA MET A 338 18.24 -8.13 -6.27
C MET A 338 17.64 -7.01 -5.39
N ALA A 339 16.34 -6.73 -5.53
CA ALA A 339 15.65 -5.73 -4.70
C ALA A 339 15.53 -6.17 -3.22
N GLY A 340 15.39 -7.48 -2.98
CA GLY A 340 15.43 -8.06 -1.63
C GLY A 340 16.81 -7.99 -0.97
N ILE A 341 17.89 -8.04 -1.76
CA ILE A 341 19.26 -7.95 -1.27
C ILE A 341 19.66 -6.49 -0.98
N SER A 342 19.26 -5.53 -1.83
CA SER A 342 19.85 -4.17 -1.79
C SER A 342 19.41 -3.30 -0.62
N ASN A 343 18.17 -3.43 -0.12
CA ASN A 343 17.62 -2.39 0.77
C ASN A 343 17.49 -2.79 2.25
N THR A 344 17.27 -4.06 2.57
CA THR A 344 17.06 -4.48 3.97
C THR A 344 18.28 -5.15 4.58
N GLN A 345 18.98 -6.00 3.84
CA GLN A 345 20.11 -6.74 4.42
C GLN A 345 21.38 -5.89 4.57
N ILE A 346 21.67 -4.98 3.64
CA ILE A 346 22.80 -4.04 3.77
C ILE A 346 22.58 -3.09 4.95
N THR A 347 21.36 -2.54 5.07
CA THR A 347 21.00 -1.62 6.16
C THR A 347 21.02 -2.32 7.53
N LEU A 348 20.49 -3.54 7.63
CA LEU A 348 20.55 -4.34 8.86
C LEU A 348 21.98 -4.78 9.22
N ALA A 349 22.80 -5.11 8.23
CA ALA A 349 24.21 -5.46 8.45
C ALA A 349 25.03 -4.25 8.93
N LEU A 350 24.81 -3.06 8.34
CA LEU A 350 25.45 -1.82 8.78
C LEU A 350 25.00 -1.42 10.19
N ILE A 351 23.69 -1.48 10.49
CA ILE A 351 23.16 -1.20 11.83
C ILE A 351 23.75 -2.18 12.86
N GLY A 352 23.82 -3.47 12.53
CA GLY A 352 24.43 -4.48 13.40
C GLY A 352 25.92 -4.25 13.63
N PHE A 353 26.67 -3.89 12.59
CA PHE A 353 28.10 -3.61 12.67
C PHE A 353 28.39 -2.34 13.50
N PHE A 354 27.65 -1.25 13.27
CA PHE A 354 27.76 -0.04 14.07
C PHE A 354 27.37 -0.28 15.54
N GLY A 355 26.29 -1.04 15.80
CA GLY A 355 25.90 -1.42 17.15
C GLY A 355 26.97 -2.23 17.88
N PHE A 356 27.67 -3.12 17.17
CA PHE A 356 28.80 -3.88 17.71
C PHE A 356 30.00 -2.99 18.04
N ILE A 357 30.40 -2.08 17.15
CA ILE A 357 31.51 -1.14 17.39
C ILE A 357 31.21 -0.24 18.59
N VAL A 358 30.01 0.33 18.66
CA VAL A 358 29.59 1.19 19.78
C VAL A 358 29.60 0.39 21.08
N SER A 359 29.03 -0.81 21.10
CA SER A 359 29.07 -1.67 22.29
C SER A 359 30.50 -2.01 22.70
N ALA A 360 31.37 -2.39 21.77
CA ALA A 360 32.77 -2.70 22.06
C ALA A 360 33.52 -1.48 22.63
N TYR A 361 33.29 -0.29 22.07
CA TYR A 361 33.91 0.95 22.52
C TYR A 361 33.50 1.33 23.95
N PHE A 362 32.24 1.10 24.33
CA PHE A 362 31.76 1.33 25.70
C PHE A 362 32.09 0.19 26.67
N LEU A 363 32.23 -1.05 26.19
CA LEU A 363 32.56 -2.22 27.02
C LEU A 363 34.03 -2.31 27.38
N LEU A 364 34.95 -1.90 26.50
CA LEU A 364 36.39 -1.95 26.75
C LEU A 364 36.82 -1.20 28.03
N PRO A 365 36.33 0.03 28.31
CA PRO A 365 36.59 0.72 29.58
C PRO A 365 35.93 0.05 30.78
N LEU A 366 34.73 -0.52 30.61
CA LEU A 366 33.97 -1.19 31.66
C LEU A 366 34.59 -2.52 32.10
N ILE A 367 35.19 -3.27 31.16
CA ILE A 367 35.95 -4.48 31.46
C ILE A 367 37.22 -4.11 32.23
N ARG A 368 37.90 -3.00 31.88
CA ARG A 368 39.01 -2.47 32.68
C ARG A 368 38.59 -2.13 34.11
N TYR A 369 37.40 -1.56 34.30
CA TYR A 369 36.87 -1.21 35.63
C TYR A 369 36.36 -2.42 36.43
N ALA A 370 35.86 -3.46 35.76
CA ALA A 370 35.32 -4.66 36.41
C ALA A 370 36.40 -5.64 36.90
N VAL A 371 37.62 -5.56 36.37
CA VAL A 371 38.76 -6.33 36.90
C VAL A 371 39.15 -5.86 38.31
N ASP A 372 38.77 -4.65 38.71
CA ASP A 372 39.14 -4.07 40.01
C ASP A 372 38.00 -4.04 41.07
N GLY A 373 36.79 -4.55 40.78
CA GLY A 373 35.65 -4.34 41.70
C GLY A 373 34.51 -5.36 41.64
N ILE A 374 34.21 -5.91 42.82
CA ILE A 374 33.25 -6.96 43.18
C ILE A 374 31.82 -6.75 42.59
N PHE A 375 31.24 -7.89 42.18
CA PHE A 375 30.03 -8.12 41.39
C PHE A 375 28.70 -7.48 41.83
N GLY A 376 27.85 -7.21 40.82
CA GLY A 376 26.39 -7.23 40.96
C GLY A 376 25.63 -6.89 39.68
N PHE A 377 25.13 -7.90 38.96
CA PHE A 377 24.04 -7.84 37.96
C PHE A 377 24.25 -7.35 36.52
N ARG A 378 25.34 -6.68 36.13
CA ARG A 378 25.54 -6.22 34.74
C ARG A 378 25.96 -7.26 33.66
N PRO A 379 26.57 -8.42 33.94
CA PRO A 379 27.07 -9.29 32.86
C PRO A 379 25.97 -10.04 32.10
N LEU A 380 24.79 -10.26 32.70
CA LEU A 380 23.70 -11.00 32.06
C LEU A 380 23.08 -10.20 30.90
N THR A 381 22.88 -8.90 31.07
CA THR A 381 22.31 -8.04 30.01
C THR A 381 23.25 -7.91 28.83
N THR A 382 24.56 -7.82 29.07
CA THR A 382 25.56 -7.80 28.01
C THR A 382 25.59 -9.12 27.25
N PHE A 383 25.52 -10.24 27.95
CA PHE A 383 25.45 -11.56 27.33
C PHE A 383 24.22 -11.72 26.44
N VAL A 384 23.04 -11.30 26.90
CA VAL A 384 21.80 -11.36 26.11
C VAL A 384 21.88 -10.49 24.86
N ILE A 385 22.44 -9.29 24.94
CA ILE A 385 22.63 -8.40 23.78
C ILE A 385 23.59 -9.03 22.77
N CYS A 386 24.70 -9.64 23.23
CA CYS A 386 25.65 -10.32 22.35
C CYS A 386 25.03 -11.54 21.66
N VAL A 387 24.24 -12.35 22.37
CA VAL A 387 23.55 -13.52 21.79
C VAL A 387 22.50 -13.09 20.75
N LEU A 388 21.73 -12.03 21.03
CA LEU A 388 20.78 -11.47 20.06
C LEU A 388 21.50 -10.92 18.82
N GLY A 389 22.62 -10.23 18.99
CA GLY A 389 23.45 -9.75 17.88
C GLY A 389 24.06 -10.88 17.04
N LEU A 390 24.49 -11.98 17.67
CA LEU A 390 24.97 -13.16 16.96
C LEU A 390 23.85 -13.84 16.17
N PHE A 391 22.65 -13.94 16.74
CA PHE A 391 21.50 -14.55 16.07
C PHE A 391 21.04 -13.75 14.85
N THR A 392 21.02 -12.41 14.92
CA THR A 392 20.71 -11.56 13.77
C THR A 392 21.77 -11.66 12.68
N ALA A 393 23.06 -11.73 13.05
CA ALA A 393 24.16 -11.92 12.11
C ALA A 393 24.09 -13.29 11.39
N VAL A 394 23.79 -14.38 12.11
CA VAL A 394 23.61 -15.72 11.51
C VAL A 394 22.41 -15.73 10.56
N ARG A 395 21.28 -15.11 10.93
CA ARG A 395 20.12 -14.99 10.03
C ARG A 395 20.46 -14.22 8.76
N ALA A 396 21.15 -13.09 8.86
CA ALA A 396 21.60 -12.31 7.71
C ALA A 396 22.53 -13.14 6.80
N TYR A 397 23.51 -13.84 7.38
CA TYR A 397 24.42 -14.71 6.64
C TYR A 397 23.70 -15.86 5.91
N THR A 398 22.73 -16.52 6.57
CA THR A 398 21.94 -17.58 5.93
C THR A 398 21.06 -17.05 4.80
N GLY A 399 20.45 -15.86 4.96
CA GLY A 399 19.69 -15.19 3.91
C GLY A 399 20.56 -14.86 2.69
N HIS A 400 21.74 -14.28 2.92
CA HIS A 400 22.71 -13.99 1.86
C HIS A 400 23.19 -15.26 1.13
N ARG A 401 23.43 -16.36 1.87
CA ARG A 401 23.86 -17.63 1.26
C ARG A 401 22.78 -18.27 0.39
N ILE A 402 21.51 -18.19 0.79
CA ILE A 402 20.37 -18.67 -0.03
C ILE A 402 20.24 -17.79 -1.28
N ALA A 403 20.28 -16.47 -1.13
CA ALA A 403 20.22 -15.54 -2.24
C ALA A 403 21.36 -15.75 -3.26
N ASN A 404 22.58 -16.02 -2.80
CA ASN A 404 23.71 -16.36 -3.67
C ASN A 404 23.50 -17.68 -4.43
N LYS A 405 22.94 -18.71 -3.78
CA LYS A 405 22.63 -19.97 -4.46
C LYS A 405 21.53 -19.79 -5.51
N ASP A 406 20.51 -18.99 -5.23
CA ASP A 406 19.44 -18.69 -6.18
C ASP A 406 19.96 -17.86 -7.35
N MET A 407 20.89 -16.94 -7.11
CA MET A 407 21.56 -16.16 -8.14
C MET A 407 22.50 -17.03 -8.99
N GLU A 408 23.26 -17.95 -8.38
CA GLU A 408 24.12 -18.90 -9.08
C GLU A 408 23.29 -19.88 -9.92
N PHE A 409 22.16 -20.37 -9.38
CA PHE A 409 21.19 -21.16 -10.13
C PHE A 409 20.61 -20.38 -11.32
N CYS A 410 20.19 -19.13 -11.11
CA CYS A 410 19.72 -18.27 -12.20
C CYS A 410 20.81 -18.10 -13.27
N ARG A 411 22.06 -17.85 -12.88
CA ARG A 411 23.20 -17.65 -13.77
C ARG A 411 23.57 -18.93 -14.55
N LEU A 412 23.58 -20.08 -13.90
CA LEU A 412 23.84 -21.38 -14.54
C LEU A 412 22.71 -21.74 -15.49
N THR A 413 21.45 -21.51 -15.10
CA THR A 413 20.27 -21.77 -15.94
C THR A 413 20.25 -20.84 -17.16
N LEU A 414 20.58 -19.56 -16.98
CA LEU A 414 20.79 -18.61 -18.09
C LEU A 414 21.94 -19.04 -19.02
N GLY A 415 23.08 -19.48 -18.48
CA GLY A 415 24.20 -19.94 -19.31
C GLY A 415 23.94 -21.25 -20.04
N VAL A 416 23.19 -22.19 -19.45
CA VAL A 416 22.71 -23.41 -20.12
C VAL A 416 21.67 -23.05 -21.19
N MET A 417 20.80 -22.07 -20.91
CA MET A 417 19.86 -21.56 -21.90
C MET A 417 20.57 -20.88 -23.06
N GLU A 418 21.51 -19.96 -22.84
CA GLU A 418 22.30 -19.35 -23.92
C GLU A 418 22.97 -20.42 -24.79
N ARG A 419 23.55 -21.47 -24.19
CA ARG A 419 24.12 -22.60 -24.95
C ARG A 419 23.05 -23.39 -25.69
N SER A 420 21.88 -23.61 -25.11
CA SER A 420 20.79 -24.36 -25.73
C SER A 420 20.09 -23.55 -26.84
N LEU A 421 19.95 -22.24 -26.67
CA LEU A 421 19.45 -21.27 -27.65
C LEU A 421 20.45 -21.12 -28.79
N VAL A 422 21.75 -21.12 -28.51
CA VAL A 422 22.83 -21.19 -29.50
C VAL A 422 22.81 -22.56 -30.21
N THR A 423 22.56 -23.66 -29.51
CA THR A 423 22.51 -25.00 -30.13
C THR A 423 21.26 -25.17 -31.00
N ILE A 424 20.09 -24.69 -30.55
CA ILE A 424 18.84 -24.65 -31.33
C ILE A 424 18.99 -23.70 -32.52
N LYS A 425 19.62 -22.53 -32.35
CA LYS A 425 19.98 -21.62 -33.46
C LYS A 425 21.00 -22.23 -34.42
N ILE A 426 21.98 -23.01 -33.96
CA ILE A 426 22.97 -23.67 -34.82
C ILE A 426 22.34 -24.86 -35.56
N SER A 427 21.43 -25.61 -34.94
CA SER A 427 20.74 -26.72 -35.61
C SER A 427 19.64 -26.26 -36.57
N SER A 428 19.06 -25.07 -36.37
CA SER A 428 18.08 -24.49 -37.29
C SER A 428 18.71 -23.65 -38.41
N ILE A 429 20.04 -23.44 -38.37
CA ILE A 429 20.80 -22.67 -39.36
C ILE A 429 21.86 -23.59 -39.97
N ASP A 430 21.46 -24.36 -40.99
CA ASP A 430 22.34 -24.93 -42.03
C ASP A 430 21.61 -24.64 -43.37
N HIS A 431 22.17 -24.07 -44.46
CA HIS A 431 23.56 -23.98 -44.92
C HIS A 431 23.94 -22.58 -45.53
N ASP A 432 23.03 -21.59 -45.62
CA ASP A 432 23.24 -20.44 -46.54
C ASP A 432 23.37 -19.03 -45.96
N HIS A 433 23.28 -18.81 -44.65
CA HIS A 433 23.18 -17.43 -44.12
C HIS A 433 24.26 -17.03 -43.12
N ARG A 434 25.49 -16.90 -43.64
CA ARG A 434 26.68 -16.35 -42.94
C ARG A 434 26.53 -14.90 -42.48
N ALA A 435 25.74 -14.08 -43.18
CA ALA A 435 25.56 -12.65 -42.84
C ALA A 435 24.71 -12.46 -41.57
N ILE A 436 23.58 -13.16 -41.48
CA ILE A 436 22.67 -13.14 -40.33
C ILE A 436 23.37 -13.70 -39.08
N PHE A 437 24.21 -14.72 -39.25
CA PHE A 437 25.05 -15.26 -38.18
C PHE A 437 26.03 -14.21 -37.61
N GLN A 438 26.69 -13.43 -38.47
CA GLN A 438 27.64 -12.39 -38.05
C GLN A 438 26.93 -11.23 -37.35
N GLU A 439 25.78 -10.78 -37.86
CA GLU A 439 24.98 -9.69 -37.26
C GLU A 439 24.40 -10.05 -35.89
N THR A 440 23.89 -11.28 -35.75
CA THR A 440 23.35 -11.78 -34.47
C THR A 440 24.46 -11.92 -33.42
N LEU A 441 25.69 -12.28 -33.84
CA LEU A 441 26.86 -12.34 -32.97
C LEU A 441 27.33 -10.95 -32.54
N SER A 442 27.26 -9.93 -33.41
CA SER A 442 27.53 -8.55 -33.01
C SER A 442 26.52 -8.01 -32.00
N LEU A 443 25.23 -8.32 -32.14
CA LEU A 443 24.20 -7.90 -31.18
C LEU A 443 24.38 -8.55 -29.80
N LEU A 444 24.66 -9.86 -29.76
CA LEU A 444 25.00 -10.54 -28.50
C LEU A 444 26.32 -10.04 -27.89
N ARG A 445 27.29 -9.59 -28.70
CA ARG A 445 28.53 -8.96 -28.22
C ARG A 445 28.29 -7.57 -27.64
N ILE A 446 27.40 -6.78 -28.24
CA ILE A 446 27.02 -5.44 -27.78
C ILE A 446 26.23 -5.54 -26.48
N GLU A 447 25.25 -6.43 -26.40
CA GLU A 447 24.45 -6.68 -25.19
C GLU A 447 25.30 -7.27 -24.05
N ALA A 448 26.24 -8.16 -24.37
CA ALA A 448 27.21 -8.67 -23.39
C ALA A 448 28.23 -7.60 -22.96
N ALA A 449 28.63 -6.66 -23.82
CA ALA A 449 29.53 -5.56 -23.47
C ALA A 449 28.83 -4.50 -22.61
N TYR A 450 27.58 -4.15 -22.95
CA TYR A 450 26.73 -3.21 -22.21
C TYR A 450 26.46 -3.71 -20.77
N ASN A 451 26.20 -5.00 -20.60
CA ASN A 451 26.01 -5.62 -19.29
C ASN A 451 27.31 -5.90 -18.50
N ARG A 452 28.51 -5.68 -19.08
CA ARG A 452 29.83 -6.02 -18.49
C ARG A 452 30.69 -4.83 -18.08
N LEU A 453 30.20 -3.60 -18.09
CA LEU A 453 30.92 -2.43 -17.57
C LEU A 453 31.07 -2.38 -16.02
N ALA A 454 30.98 -3.53 -15.32
CA ALA A 454 31.03 -3.60 -13.86
C ALA A 454 32.14 -4.50 -13.25
N ASP A 455 32.92 -5.30 -14.00
CA ASP A 455 34.06 -6.04 -13.39
C ASP A 455 35.08 -6.55 -14.42
N THR A 456 36.36 -6.19 -14.28
CA THR A 456 37.43 -6.37 -15.30
C THR A 456 38.35 -7.59 -15.09
N SER A 457 38.10 -8.46 -14.10
CA SER A 457 39.03 -9.54 -13.76
C SER A 457 38.88 -10.84 -14.57
N PHE A 458 37.72 -11.10 -15.20
CA PHE A 458 37.42 -12.39 -15.85
C PHE A 458 38.05 -12.56 -17.25
N VAL A 459 38.43 -11.46 -17.89
CA VAL A 459 38.96 -11.44 -19.26
C VAL A 459 40.36 -12.08 -19.35
N SER A 460 41.25 -11.81 -18.39
CA SER A 460 42.60 -12.42 -18.37
C SER A 460 42.60 -13.94 -18.24
N TYR A 461 41.57 -14.53 -17.61
CA TYR A 461 41.49 -15.98 -17.42
C TYR A 461 41.04 -16.75 -18.69
N LEU A 462 40.23 -16.12 -19.56
CA LEU A 462 39.77 -16.75 -20.80
C LEU A 462 40.76 -16.59 -21.96
N PHE A 463 41.58 -15.53 -21.97
CA PHE A 463 42.57 -15.30 -23.01
C PHE A 463 43.77 -16.27 -22.93
N ASP A 464 44.19 -16.73 -21.74
CA ASP A 464 45.33 -17.66 -21.60
C ASP A 464 45.01 -19.11 -22.03
N ARG A 465 43.74 -19.45 -22.29
CA ARG A 465 43.31 -20.81 -22.65
C ARG A 465 42.95 -21.02 -24.12
N SER A 466 42.65 -19.95 -24.88
CA SER A 466 42.33 -20.10 -26.32
C SER A 466 43.58 -20.12 -27.21
N GLU A 467 44.67 -19.45 -26.82
CA GLU A 467 45.92 -19.45 -27.60
C GLU A 467 46.72 -20.77 -27.51
N LYS A 468 46.59 -21.53 -26.41
CA LYS A 468 47.34 -22.78 -26.21
C LYS A 468 46.64 -24.05 -26.75
N GLY A 469 45.40 -23.94 -27.23
CA GLY A 469 44.56 -25.10 -27.57
C GLY A 469 44.48 -25.49 -29.04
N SER A 470 44.82 -24.63 -30.00
CA SER A 470 44.45 -24.84 -31.40
C SER A 470 45.52 -25.49 -32.30
N VAL A 471 46.75 -25.69 -31.83
CA VAL A 471 47.84 -26.19 -32.70
C VAL A 471 48.01 -27.72 -32.69
N LYS A 472 47.42 -28.46 -31.74
CA LYS A 472 47.64 -29.94 -31.64
C LYS A 472 46.53 -30.84 -32.17
N GLN A 473 45.41 -30.33 -32.67
CA GLN A 473 44.29 -31.16 -33.15
C GLN A 473 44.13 -31.24 -34.67
N ALA A 474 44.92 -30.48 -35.44
CA ALA A 474 44.82 -30.48 -36.91
C ALA A 474 45.58 -31.63 -37.61
N GLU A 475 46.34 -32.46 -36.89
CA GLU A 475 47.20 -33.49 -37.51
C GLU A 475 46.66 -34.93 -37.42
N VAL A 476 45.51 -35.15 -36.75
CA VAL A 476 44.98 -36.52 -36.51
C VAL A 476 43.87 -36.92 -37.50
N ILE A 477 43.28 -35.99 -38.25
CA ILE A 477 42.17 -36.28 -39.18
C ILE A 477 42.64 -36.26 -40.63
N LYS A 478 43.61 -37.13 -40.96
CA LYS A 478 44.00 -37.41 -42.37
C LYS A 478 44.16 -38.90 -42.70
N LYS A 479 43.75 -39.80 -41.80
CA LYS A 479 43.76 -41.24 -42.06
C LYS A 479 42.53 -41.88 -41.42
N LEU A 480 41.52 -42.21 -42.21
CA LEU A 480 40.77 -43.48 -42.16
C LEU A 480 39.70 -43.50 -43.28
N PRO A 481 39.42 -44.67 -43.87
CA PRO A 481 38.72 -44.78 -45.15
C PRO A 481 37.20 -44.89 -44.98
N LEU A 482 36.48 -44.42 -46.01
CA LEU A 482 35.07 -44.70 -46.24
C LEU A 482 34.81 -46.21 -46.38
N PRO A 483 33.61 -46.69 -46.00
CA PRO A 483 32.96 -47.69 -46.83
C PRO A 483 31.50 -47.33 -47.18
N LEU A 484 31.30 -47.31 -48.50
CA LEU A 484 30.25 -47.95 -49.32
C LEU A 484 28.80 -48.05 -48.81
N ARG A 485 27.93 -47.64 -49.74
CA ARG A 485 26.49 -47.91 -49.86
C ARG A 485 26.10 -49.37 -49.58
N GLY A 486 24.94 -49.51 -48.94
CA GLY A 486 23.87 -50.43 -49.31
C GLY A 486 22.59 -49.62 -49.42
#